data_AF-A0A1G8S8B1-F1
#
_entry.id   AF-A0A1G8S8B1-F1
#
_cell.length_a   1.000
_cell.length_b   1.000
_cell.length_c   1.000
_cell.angle_alpha   90.00
_cell.angle_beta   90.00
_cell.angle_gamma   90.00
#
_symmetry.space_group_name_H-M   'P 1'
#
loop_
_entity.id
_entity.type
_entity.pdbx_description
1 polymer ?
#
loop_
_entity_poly.entity_id
_entity_poly.type
_entity_poly.pdbx_seq_one_letter_code
_entity_poly.pdbx_strand_id
1 'polypeptide(L)'
;MKSTDVNVPVEFYESTANIYDMTHTCRDCKRTFSSELELELHQDNCESGELFCDSCGTRFAERAATEDGWHYRCPEPDCDGDGIGDDIHRVEDVRIKA
;
A
#
# COMPACT_ATOMS: atom_id res chain seq x y z
N MET A 1 48.25 -5.59 -41.21
CA MET A 1 48.29 -6.03 -39.81
C MET A 1 46.98 -5.60 -39.16
N LYS A 2 46.18 -6.60 -38.72
CA LYS A 2 44.98 -6.56 -37.86
C LYS A 2 43.76 -5.83 -38.48
N SER A 3 42.71 -6.49 -38.97
CA SER A 3 41.73 -7.39 -38.29
C SER A 3 41.18 -6.78 -37.01
N THR A 4 39.93 -6.33 -37.07
CA THR A 4 38.73 -6.83 -36.35
C THR A 4 37.57 -5.94 -36.80
N ASP A 5 36.57 -6.46 -37.51
CA ASP A 5 35.38 -7.10 -36.90
C ASP A 5 34.84 -6.28 -35.72
N VAL A 6 33.76 -5.53 -35.93
CA VAL A 6 32.40 -5.93 -35.51
C VAL A 6 31.40 -4.88 -35.99
N ASN A 7 30.54 -5.37 -36.86
CA ASN A 7 29.22 -4.89 -37.23
C ASN A 7 28.30 -5.06 -35.99
N VAL A 8 27.60 -4.01 -35.51
CA VAL A 8 26.14 -3.78 -35.48
C VAL A 8 25.87 -2.51 -34.64
N PRO A 9 25.03 -1.56 -35.08
CA PRO A 9 24.55 -0.46 -34.22
C PRO A 9 23.70 -1.00 -33.07
N VAL A 10 24.00 -0.62 -31.83
CA VAL A 10 23.20 -0.96 -30.64
C VAL A 10 21.96 -0.06 -30.46
N GLU A 11 21.40 0.45 -31.56
CA GLU A 11 20.09 1.13 -31.62
C GLU A 11 18.91 0.11 -31.52
N PHE A 12 19.07 -1.00 -30.78
CA PHE A 12 18.12 -2.11 -30.84
C PHE A 12 18.26 -3.11 -29.67
N TYR A 13 17.87 -2.78 -28.42
CA TYR A 13 17.19 -3.71 -27.46
C TYR A 13 17.09 -3.26 -25.98
N GLU A 14 17.18 -1.98 -25.61
CA GLU A 14 16.55 -1.51 -24.36
C GLU A 14 15.18 -0.86 -24.67
N SER A 15 14.37 -1.47 -25.55
CA SER A 15 13.25 -2.36 -25.15
C SER A 15 12.41 -1.82 -23.99
N THR A 16 11.70 -0.71 -24.20
CA THR A 16 10.33 -0.39 -23.69
C THR A 16 9.99 -0.54 -22.20
N ALA A 17 10.94 -0.87 -21.32
CA ALA A 17 10.70 -1.23 -19.94
C ALA A 17 10.78 0.00 -19.01
N ASN A 18 9.79 0.91 -19.05
CA ASN A 18 9.45 1.71 -17.84
C ASN A 18 8.28 2.70 -17.92
N ILE A 19 7.74 3.06 -19.09
CA ILE A 19 6.89 4.28 -19.15
C ILE A 19 5.41 4.05 -18.76
N TYR A 20 4.99 2.80 -18.61
CA TYR A 20 3.64 2.41 -18.19
C TYR A 20 3.65 1.15 -17.31
N ASP A 21 4.65 1.03 -16.42
CA ASP A 21 4.54 0.04 -15.35
C ASP A 21 3.44 0.54 -14.40
N MET A 22 2.24 -0.06 -14.52
CA MET A 22 1.17 0.15 -13.54
C MET A 22 1.64 -0.50 -12.24
N THR A 23 2.51 0.21 -11.54
CA THR A 23 3.05 -0.25 -10.27
C THR A 23 1.94 -0.21 -9.23
N HIS A 24 1.58 -1.39 -8.73
CA HIS A 24 0.56 -1.51 -7.70
C HIS A 24 1.26 -1.38 -6.35
N THR A 25 1.26 -0.17 -5.80
CA THR A 25 2.00 0.15 -4.57
C THR A 25 1.05 0.29 -3.39
N CYS A 26 1.33 -0.44 -2.30
CA CYS A 26 0.59 -0.30 -1.04
C CYS A 26 0.82 1.10 -0.44
N ARG A 27 -0.26 1.80 -0.11
CA ARG A 27 -0.18 3.13 0.47
C ARG A 27 0.38 3.14 1.89
N ASP A 28 0.25 2.04 2.62
CA ASP A 28 0.64 1.95 4.03
C ASP A 28 2.12 1.53 4.14
N CYS A 29 2.47 0.34 3.63
CA CYS A 29 3.85 -0.18 3.77
C CYS A 29 4.80 0.17 2.61
N LYS A 30 4.32 0.86 1.57
CA LYS A 30 5.08 1.27 0.37
C LYS A 30 5.70 0.12 -0.45
N ARG A 31 5.27 -1.13 -0.24
CA ARG A 31 5.67 -2.27 -1.08
C ARG A 31 5.00 -2.17 -2.45
N THR A 32 5.77 -2.50 -3.49
CA THR A 32 5.30 -2.56 -4.88
C THR A 32 5.05 -4.01 -5.30
N PHE A 33 3.97 -4.21 -6.04
CA PHE A 33 3.52 -5.50 -6.56
C PHE A 33 3.43 -5.45 -8.08
N SER A 34 3.51 -6.63 -8.71
CA SER A 34 3.52 -6.76 -10.17
C SER A 34 2.12 -6.78 -10.79
N SER A 35 1.08 -6.88 -9.95
CA SER A 35 -0.32 -6.87 -10.36
C SER A 35 -1.25 -6.30 -9.29
N GLU A 36 -2.44 -5.90 -9.71
CA GLU A 36 -3.51 -5.39 -8.84
C GLU A 36 -3.96 -6.45 -7.83
N LEU A 37 -4.18 -7.68 -8.29
CA LEU A 37 -4.59 -8.81 -7.44
C LEU A 37 -3.58 -9.08 -6.31
N GLU A 38 -2.27 -8.99 -6.60
CA GLU A 38 -1.24 -9.14 -5.58
C GLU A 38 -1.30 -8.03 -4.52
N LEU A 39 -1.60 -6.79 -4.94
CA LEU A 39 -1.80 -5.67 -4.02
C LEU A 39 -3.06 -5.87 -3.16
N GLU A 40 -4.18 -6.29 -3.75
CA GLU A 40 -5.43 -6.56 -3.01
C GLU A 40 -5.22 -7.64 -1.94
N LEU A 41 -4.62 -8.77 -2.32
CA LEU A 41 -4.30 -9.85 -1.37
C LEU A 41 -3.33 -9.40 -0.27
N HIS A 42 -2.42 -8.48 -0.60
CA HIS A 42 -1.52 -7.89 0.37
C HIS A 42 -2.25 -6.95 1.35
N GLN A 43 -3.18 -6.10 0.87
CA GLN A 43 -3.93 -5.16 1.71
C GLN A 43 -4.70 -5.86 2.82
N ASP A 44 -5.20 -7.07 2.57
CA ASP A 44 -5.88 -7.91 3.57
C ASP A 44 -5.00 -8.30 4.76
N ASN A 45 -3.67 -8.33 4.58
CA ASN A 45 -2.71 -8.78 5.59
C ASN A 45 -1.65 -7.70 5.91
N CYS A 46 -1.87 -6.45 5.48
CA CYS A 46 -0.91 -5.38 5.65
C CYS A 46 -0.93 -4.88 7.11
N GLU A 47 0.05 -5.26 7.91
CA GLU A 47 0.19 -4.80 9.30
C GLU A 47 0.31 -3.27 9.41
N SER A 48 0.96 -2.64 8.42
CA SER A 48 1.06 -1.17 8.30
C SER A 48 -0.30 -0.49 8.06
N GLY A 49 -1.26 -1.20 7.48
CA GLY A 49 -2.61 -0.71 7.19
C GLY A 49 -3.60 -0.94 8.34
N GLU A 50 -3.14 -1.40 9.50
CA GLU A 50 -4.02 -1.56 10.66
C GLU A 50 -4.40 -0.20 11.25
N LEU A 51 -5.69 -0.08 11.57
CA LEU A 51 -6.27 1.05 12.28
C LEU A 51 -6.56 0.67 13.74
N PHE A 52 -6.62 1.69 14.58
CA PHE A 52 -6.90 1.61 16.00
C PHE A 52 -7.98 2.63 16.35
N CYS A 53 -9.09 2.19 16.96
CA CYS A 53 -10.07 3.09 17.54
C CYS A 53 -9.68 3.40 18.99
N ASP A 54 -9.52 4.66 19.35
CA ASP A 54 -9.19 5.06 20.73
C ASP A 54 -10.41 5.01 21.67
N SER A 55 -11.63 5.10 21.13
CA SER A 55 -12.87 5.07 21.91
C SER A 55 -13.16 3.68 22.49
N CYS A 56 -12.93 2.61 21.71
CA CYS A 56 -13.14 1.22 22.17
C CYS A 56 -11.85 0.42 22.35
N GLY A 57 -10.71 0.89 21.83
CA GLY A 57 -9.42 0.22 21.91
C GLY A 57 -9.21 -0.91 20.89
N THR A 58 -10.14 -1.11 19.96
CA THR A 58 -10.08 -2.21 18.99
C THR A 58 -9.12 -1.88 17.85
N ARG A 59 -8.36 -2.89 17.40
CA ARG A 59 -7.54 -2.83 16.18
C ARG A 59 -8.23 -3.60 15.06
N PHE A 60 -8.25 -3.01 13.87
CA PHE A 60 -8.94 -3.59 12.71
C PHE A 60 -8.26 -3.18 11.40
N ALA A 61 -8.51 -3.93 10.33
CA ALA A 61 -8.00 -3.61 9.01
C ALA A 61 -8.75 -2.40 8.41
N GLU A 62 -8.05 -1.59 7.60
CA GLU A 62 -8.61 -0.40 6.95
C GLU A 62 -9.92 -0.69 6.18
N ARG A 63 -9.99 -1.82 5.47
CA ARG A 63 -11.16 -2.28 4.72
C ARG A 63 -12.41 -2.53 5.58
N ALA A 64 -12.25 -2.78 6.88
CA ALA A 64 -13.37 -2.94 7.80
C ALA A 64 -13.96 -1.58 8.22
N ALA A 65 -13.18 -0.51 8.07
CA ALA A 65 -13.53 0.81 8.53
C ALA A 65 -14.19 1.66 7.43
N THR A 66 -13.90 1.37 6.17
CA THR A 66 -14.37 2.16 5.02
C THR A 66 -14.48 1.29 3.77
N GLU A 67 -15.51 1.55 2.96
CA GLU A 67 -15.65 0.99 1.60
C GLU A 67 -15.27 2.00 0.52
N ASP A 68 -15.45 3.30 0.80
CA ASP A 68 -15.22 4.39 -0.15
C ASP A 68 -13.83 5.04 -0.04
N GLY A 69 -13.12 4.78 1.07
CA GLY A 69 -11.80 5.34 1.36
C GLY A 69 -11.83 6.71 2.04
N TRP A 70 -13.01 7.28 2.29
CA TRP A 70 -13.22 8.63 2.83
C TRP A 70 -13.89 8.62 4.20
N HIS A 71 -14.92 7.78 4.39
CA HIS A 71 -15.65 7.69 5.64
C HIS A 71 -15.17 6.48 6.44
N TYR A 72 -14.44 6.75 7.52
CA TYR A 72 -13.93 5.72 8.42
C TYR A 72 -14.85 5.62 9.64
N ARG A 73 -15.29 4.40 9.96
CA ARG A 73 -16.10 4.07 11.14
C ARG A 73 -15.53 2.85 11.83
N CYS A 74 -15.57 2.83 13.16
CA CYS A 74 -15.24 1.64 13.93
C CYS A 74 -16.21 0.48 13.56
N PRO A 75 -15.72 -0.72 13.24
CA PRO A 75 -16.57 -1.87 12.91
C PRO A 75 -17.23 -2.51 14.14
N GLU A 76 -16.86 -2.09 15.36
CA GLU A 76 -17.43 -2.62 16.59
C GLU A 76 -18.88 -2.13 16.77
N PRO A 77 -19.87 -3.04 16.93
CA PRO A 77 -21.30 -2.68 16.95
C PRO A 77 -21.70 -1.73 18.08
N ASP A 78 -20.99 -1.76 19.20
CA ASP A 78 -21.24 -0.92 20.38
C ASP A 78 -20.28 0.29 20.46
N CYS A 79 -19.63 0.65 19.35
CA CYS A 79 -18.73 1.79 19.28
C CYS A 79 -19.18 2.79 18.21
N ASP A 80 -19.29 4.06 18.60
CA ASP A 80 -19.63 5.16 17.71
C ASP A 80 -18.40 5.86 17.10
N GLY A 81 -17.19 5.34 17.31
CA GLY A 81 -15.95 5.99 16.87
C GLY A 81 -15.89 6.17 15.36
N ASP A 82 -15.61 7.40 14.92
CA ASP A 82 -15.56 7.77 13.51
C ASP A 82 -14.41 8.75 13.19
N GLY A 83 -14.10 8.86 11.90
CA GLY A 83 -13.10 9.81 11.42
C GLY A 83 -11.66 9.35 11.61
N ILE A 84 -10.88 9.40 10.53
CA ILE A 84 -9.43 9.15 10.59
C ILE A 84 -8.72 10.38 11.18
N GLY A 85 -7.92 10.18 12.22
CA GLY A 85 -7.27 11.25 13.00
C GLY A 85 -8.12 11.82 14.13
N ASP A 86 -9.41 11.47 14.18
CA ASP A 86 -10.31 11.75 15.31
C ASP A 86 -10.33 10.53 16.24
N ASP A 87 -11.34 9.65 16.16
CA ASP A 87 -11.39 8.45 16.99
C ASP A 87 -10.56 7.29 16.42
N ILE A 88 -10.26 7.32 15.10
CA ILE A 88 -9.57 6.23 14.39
C ILE A 88 -8.16 6.67 13.98
N HIS A 89 -7.15 5.94 14.46
CA HIS A 89 -5.72 6.24 14.25
C HIS A 89 -5.01 5.10 13.52
N ARG A 90 -3.95 5.40 12.75
CA ARG A 90 -3.11 4.35 12.14
C ARG A 90 -2.16 3.78 13.20
N VAL A 91 -2.03 2.46 13.28
CA VAL A 91 -1.24 1.80 14.32
C VAL A 91 0.25 2.16 14.28
N GLU A 92 0.78 2.44 13.08
CA GLU A 92 2.18 2.87 12.90
C GLU A 92 2.49 4.16 13.66
N ASP A 93 1.51 5.07 13.78
CA ASP A 93 1.65 6.38 14.44
C ASP A 93 1.58 6.27 15.97
N VAL A 94 0.94 5.24 16.51
CA VAL A 94 0.72 5.06 17.97
C VAL A 94 1.99 4.56 18.69
N ARG A 95 2.92 3.90 17.99
CA ARG A 95 4.10 3.26 18.61
C ARG A 95 5.23 4.21 19.04
N ILE A 96 5.08 5.53 18.88
CA ILE A 96 6.10 6.52 19.30
C ILE A 96 5.67 7.30 20.54
N LYS A 97 5.63 6.67 21.72
CA LYS A 97 5.83 7.36 23.02
C LYS A 97 6.50 6.40 24.01
N ALA A 98 7.82 6.56 24.18
CA ALA A 98 8.62 6.01 25.27
C ALA A 98 9.15 7.17 26.13
#